data_AF-A0A969L2Y6-F1
#
_entry.id   AF-A0A969L2Y6-F1
#
_cell.length_a   1.000
_cell.length_b   1.000
_cell.length_c   1.000
_cell.angle_alpha   90.00
_cell.angle_beta   90.00
_cell.angle_gamma   90.00
#
_symmetry.space_group_name_H-M   'P 1'
#
loop_
_entity.id
_entity.type
_entity.pdbx_description
1 polymer ?
#
loop_
_entity_poly.entity_id
_entity_poly.type
_entity_poly.pdbx_seq_one_letter_code
_entity_poly.pdbx_strand_id
1 'polypeptide(L)'
;MIIFVSPWLLSVQQSSPALAQGGNSWSHTTTQDFNSCGPVLSNTSVTTAAGGEVRLTALIEDYFDETTLNSTRWITGTGTGGNGIPPRIENGVLLVNRSWISSTTSITQTDLPVAVEGRVRFISPSQIPGIDGFVDVGLGDAANVNVTKSLDSNALFITDANNVVMVNSYQPGYYPDTSGRQRETVTGFDWTQFHDIRIEVASNQVNYYVDGIFQRTHLLSTSLTAIPLHLWFFSLNPNYEFAAEWLRLARYPNSGQFTSCPIDTGATTSWGSLAWQGSTPAGGAVTFETRSSTDALNWSTWESLGASNIVTSPAGRYLQYRTTLTTADQTLSPEIRQVVVTGAGNHHNAPQHRQFTGSGHRAHDSSD
;
A
#
# COMPACT_ATOMS: atom_id res chain seq x y z
N MET A 1 55.93 6.18 15.02
CA MET A 1 55.70 5.88 13.60
C MET A 1 55.47 4.39 13.47
N ILE A 2 54.21 3.95 13.58
CA ILE A 2 53.74 2.62 13.19
C ILE A 2 52.35 2.83 12.59
N ILE A 3 52.25 2.56 11.30
CA ILE A 3 51.05 2.66 10.47
C ILE A 3 50.28 1.36 10.68
N PHE A 4 49.02 1.45 11.12
CA PHE A 4 48.10 0.31 11.05
C PHE A 4 47.34 0.36 9.73
N VAL A 5 47.62 -0.63 8.88
CA VAL A 5 46.96 -0.87 7.61
C VAL A 5 45.73 -1.73 7.88
N SER A 6 44.54 -1.22 7.60
CA SER A 6 43.29 -1.98 7.64
C SER A 6 43.20 -2.93 6.43
N PRO A 7 42.87 -4.22 6.61
CA PRO A 7 42.56 -5.10 5.48
C PRO A 7 41.10 -4.94 5.07
N TRP A 8 40.90 -4.61 3.80
CA TRP A 8 39.62 -4.69 3.11
C TRP A 8 39.14 -6.14 3.06
N LEU A 9 37.96 -6.42 3.62
CA LEU A 9 37.22 -7.64 3.37
C LEU A 9 36.44 -7.47 2.07
N LEU A 10 36.83 -8.22 1.04
CA LEU A 10 35.99 -8.45 -0.14
C LEU A 10 34.69 -9.14 0.32
N SER A 11 33.54 -8.52 0.06
CA SER A 11 32.26 -9.22 0.15
C SER A 11 32.14 -10.16 -1.05
N VAL A 12 32.37 -11.44 -0.82
CA VAL A 12 31.91 -12.49 -1.73
C VAL A 12 30.38 -12.45 -1.69
N GLN A 13 29.76 -12.18 -2.84
CA GLN A 13 28.32 -12.26 -3.01
C GLN A 13 27.91 -13.74 -2.89
N GLN A 14 27.65 -14.20 -1.67
CA GLN A 14 27.12 -15.54 -1.41
C GLN A 14 25.68 -15.59 -1.94
N SER A 15 25.43 -16.49 -2.89
CA SER A 15 24.08 -16.89 -3.26
C SER A 15 23.38 -17.42 -2.01
N SER A 16 22.33 -16.73 -1.58
CA SER A 16 21.54 -17.16 -0.42
C SER A 16 20.90 -18.51 -0.71
N PRO A 17 21.03 -19.54 0.15
CA PRO A 17 20.43 -20.84 -0.09
C PRO A 17 18.91 -20.72 0.02
N ALA A 18 18.21 -21.29 -0.95
CA ALA A 18 16.77 -21.47 -0.92
C ALA A 18 16.36 -22.31 0.30
N LEU A 19 15.27 -21.91 0.96
CA LEU A 19 14.72 -22.61 2.13
C LEU A 19 14.03 -23.91 1.66
N ALA A 20 14.43 -25.06 2.21
CA ALA A 20 13.75 -26.33 1.98
C ALA A 20 12.41 -26.35 2.75
N GLN A 21 11.28 -26.46 2.05
CA GLN A 21 9.98 -26.71 2.70
C GLN A 21 9.64 -28.20 2.60
N GLY A 22 9.37 -28.83 3.75
CA GLY A 22 9.05 -30.26 3.83
C GLY A 22 7.61 -30.55 3.37
N GLY A 23 7.45 -31.62 2.58
CA GLY A 23 6.17 -32.03 1.99
C GLY A 23 6.21 -31.97 0.46
N ASN A 24 5.19 -32.54 -0.21
CA ASN A 24 5.05 -32.49 -1.68
C ASN A 24 4.26 -31.23 -2.11
N SER A 25 4.46 -30.12 -1.38
CA SER A 25 3.81 -28.82 -1.53
C SER A 25 4.68 -27.73 -0.92
N TRP A 26 4.87 -26.64 -1.64
CA TRP A 26 5.72 -25.50 -1.29
C TRP A 26 4.92 -24.21 -1.43
N SER A 27 4.93 -23.34 -0.42
CA SER A 27 4.13 -22.12 -0.36
C SER A 27 4.94 -20.88 -0.05
N HIS A 28 4.63 -19.78 -0.73
CA HIS A 28 4.95 -18.44 -0.29
C HIS A 28 3.70 -17.77 0.26
N THR A 29 3.75 -17.30 1.50
CA THR A 29 2.62 -16.73 2.24
C THR A 29 2.96 -15.45 3.00
N THR A 30 4.24 -15.22 3.28
CA THR A 30 4.72 -14.09 4.07
C THR A 30 5.64 -13.19 3.25
N THR A 31 5.84 -11.96 3.70
CA THR A 31 6.86 -11.05 3.12
C THR A 31 8.24 -11.71 3.07
N GLN A 32 8.58 -12.50 4.08
CA GLN A 32 9.84 -13.25 4.11
C GLN A 32 9.90 -14.28 2.98
N ASP A 33 8.83 -15.05 2.76
CA ASP A 33 8.79 -16.04 1.67
C ASP A 33 8.96 -15.37 0.30
N PHE A 34 8.25 -14.27 0.07
CA PHE A 34 8.28 -13.56 -1.21
C PHE A 34 9.59 -12.78 -1.45
N ASN A 35 10.32 -12.38 -0.39
CA ASN A 35 11.45 -11.45 -0.49
C ASN A 35 12.83 -11.99 -0.07
N SER A 36 12.92 -13.22 0.45
CA SER A 36 14.12 -13.78 1.11
C SER A 36 15.42 -13.78 0.29
N CYS A 37 15.35 -13.85 -1.04
CA CYS A 37 16.51 -13.98 -1.92
C CYS A 37 16.86 -12.70 -2.69
N GLY A 38 16.14 -11.59 -2.47
CA GLY A 38 16.18 -10.45 -3.39
C GLY A 38 15.51 -10.79 -4.73
N PRO A 39 14.18 -11.02 -4.75
CA PRO A 39 13.43 -11.31 -5.97
C PRO A 39 13.58 -10.20 -7.01
N VAL A 40 13.32 -10.52 -8.28
CA VAL A 40 13.29 -9.51 -9.34
C VAL A 40 11.91 -8.88 -9.38
N LEU A 41 11.87 -7.58 -9.07
CA LEU A 41 10.67 -6.75 -9.08
C LEU A 41 10.73 -5.76 -10.25
N SER A 42 9.67 -5.70 -11.04
CA SER A 42 9.48 -4.68 -12.09
C SER A 42 8.09 -4.12 -11.95
N ASN A 43 7.96 -2.85 -11.57
CA ASN A 43 6.67 -2.21 -11.29
C ASN A 43 5.80 -2.98 -10.28
N THR A 44 6.43 -3.79 -9.42
CA THR A 44 5.80 -4.57 -8.36
C THR A 44 6.52 -4.36 -7.04
N SER A 45 5.81 -4.56 -5.93
CA SER A 45 6.37 -4.53 -4.59
C SER A 45 5.88 -5.74 -3.77
N VAL A 46 6.71 -6.13 -2.81
CA VAL A 46 6.33 -7.07 -1.75
C VAL A 46 6.10 -6.25 -0.48
N THR A 47 4.95 -6.39 0.16
CA THR A 47 4.55 -5.48 1.24
C THR A 47 4.10 -6.24 2.51
N THR A 48 4.05 -5.52 3.63
CA THR A 48 3.65 -6.04 4.95
C THR A 48 2.20 -5.67 5.33
N ALA A 49 1.51 -4.80 4.58
CA ALA A 49 0.16 -4.30 4.92
C ALA A 49 -0.90 -5.39 5.17
N ALA A 50 -0.73 -6.58 4.59
CA ALA A 50 -1.59 -7.75 4.81
C ALA A 50 -0.82 -9.00 5.25
N GLY A 51 0.37 -8.84 5.85
CA GLY A 51 1.24 -9.96 6.29
C GLY A 51 2.13 -10.58 5.20
N GLY A 52 2.06 -10.09 3.97
CA GLY A 52 2.86 -10.56 2.83
C GLY A 52 2.07 -10.60 1.54
N GLU A 53 2.15 -9.53 0.73
CA GLU A 53 1.49 -9.48 -0.57
C GLU A 53 2.43 -9.03 -1.68
N VAL A 54 2.24 -9.60 -2.88
CA VAL A 54 2.82 -9.09 -4.12
C VAL A 54 1.75 -8.29 -4.86
N ARG A 55 2.09 -7.07 -5.27
CA ARG A 55 1.18 -6.10 -5.91
C ARG A 55 1.93 -5.19 -6.87
N LEU A 56 1.21 -4.38 -7.63
CA LEU A 56 1.81 -3.29 -8.40
C LEU A 56 2.35 -2.22 -7.43
N THR A 57 3.51 -1.65 -7.75
CA THR A 57 4.11 -0.59 -6.93
C THR A 57 3.26 0.68 -7.01
N ALA A 58 2.89 1.24 -5.87
CA ALA A 58 2.23 2.55 -5.80
C ALA A 58 3.22 3.68 -6.14
N LEU A 59 2.72 4.88 -6.45
CA LEU A 59 3.58 6.05 -6.68
C LEU A 59 4.38 6.40 -5.42
N ILE A 60 3.73 6.27 -4.27
CA ILE A 60 4.33 6.41 -2.94
C ILE A 60 3.77 5.31 -2.07
N GLU A 61 4.62 4.58 -1.36
CA GLU A 61 4.22 3.69 -0.28
C GLU A 61 5.31 3.63 0.78
N ASP A 62 4.89 3.61 2.04
CA ASP A 62 5.76 3.39 3.18
C ASP A 62 5.02 2.56 4.22
N TYR A 63 5.66 1.48 4.66
CA TYR A 63 5.15 0.55 5.67
C TYR A 63 5.87 0.75 7.01
N PHE A 64 6.79 1.73 7.08
CA PHE A 64 7.51 2.12 8.30
C PHE A 64 8.22 0.95 9.00
N ASP A 65 8.64 -0.06 8.24
CA ASP A 65 9.41 -1.20 8.76
C ASP A 65 10.83 -0.80 9.21
N GLU A 66 11.32 0.34 8.73
CA GLU A 66 12.64 0.91 9.06
C GLU A 66 12.60 1.76 10.33
N THR A 67 13.73 1.90 11.02
CA THR A 67 13.81 2.71 12.26
C THR A 67 13.80 4.23 12.04
N THR A 68 13.95 4.68 10.80
CA THR A 68 13.98 6.11 10.43
C THR A 68 13.25 6.35 9.12
N LEU A 69 12.60 7.52 9.00
CA LEU A 69 11.95 7.93 7.75
C LEU A 69 12.95 8.08 6.60
N ASN A 70 12.58 7.57 5.43
CA ASN A 70 13.36 7.73 4.21
C ASN A 70 13.28 9.18 3.71
N SER A 71 14.39 9.93 3.84
CA SER A 71 14.46 11.35 3.46
C SER A 71 14.37 11.62 1.95
N THR A 72 14.49 10.60 1.11
CA THR A 72 14.22 10.72 -0.33
C THR A 72 12.73 10.65 -0.64
N ARG A 73 11.93 10.04 0.26
CA ARG A 73 10.48 9.90 0.16
C ARG A 73 9.73 10.96 0.94
N TRP A 74 10.28 11.38 2.08
CA TRP A 74 9.60 12.25 3.03
C TRP A 74 10.40 13.50 3.37
N ILE A 75 9.70 14.63 3.40
CA ILE A 75 10.09 15.87 4.05
C ILE A 75 9.40 15.88 5.41
N THR A 76 10.12 16.30 6.46
CA THR A 76 9.59 16.32 7.81
C THR A 76 9.74 17.70 8.43
N GLY A 77 8.85 18.06 9.35
CA GLY A 77 9.02 19.25 10.17
C GLY A 77 8.32 19.15 11.51
N THR A 78 8.65 20.08 12.40
CA THR A 78 8.00 20.24 13.70
C THR A 78 7.08 21.46 13.67
N GLY A 79 6.02 21.43 14.48
CA GLY A 79 5.06 22.53 14.58
C GLY A 79 5.69 23.84 15.03
N THR A 80 5.03 24.95 14.74
CA THR A 80 5.52 26.30 15.05
C THR A 80 5.75 26.51 16.56
N GLY A 81 6.81 27.25 16.90
CA GLY A 81 7.14 27.64 18.28
C GLY A 81 8.14 26.75 19.03
N GLY A 82 8.86 25.85 18.35
CA GLY A 82 10.04 25.14 18.91
C GLY A 82 9.75 23.97 19.85
N ASN A 83 8.47 23.67 20.13
CA ASN A 83 8.05 22.60 21.05
C ASN A 83 7.45 21.37 20.32
N GLY A 84 7.64 21.24 19.01
CA GLY A 84 7.15 20.07 18.26
C GLY A 84 8.06 18.86 18.45
N ILE A 85 7.49 17.66 18.44
CA ILE A 85 8.23 16.40 18.59
C ILE A 85 8.49 15.85 17.18
N PRO A 86 9.76 15.61 16.78
CA PRO A 86 10.06 15.05 15.46
C PRO A 86 9.25 13.77 15.19
N PRO A 87 8.78 13.56 13.95
CA PRO A 87 8.17 12.29 13.56
C PRO A 87 9.14 11.13 13.85
N ARG A 88 8.61 10.04 14.40
CA ARG A 88 9.41 8.86 14.75
C ARG A 88 8.69 7.59 14.37
N ILE A 89 9.46 6.51 14.21
CA ILE A 89 8.92 5.18 13.97
C ILE A 89 9.19 4.34 15.21
N GLU A 90 8.14 3.76 15.79
CA GLU A 90 8.22 2.86 16.94
C GLU A 90 7.47 1.58 16.61
N ASN A 91 8.16 0.44 16.66
CA ASN A 91 7.58 -0.89 16.40
C ASN A 91 6.80 -0.99 15.07
N GLY A 92 7.34 -0.42 13.98
CA GLY A 92 6.67 -0.45 12.67
C GLY A 92 5.55 0.58 12.49
N VAL A 93 5.40 1.51 13.44
CA VAL A 93 4.33 2.52 13.42
C VAL A 93 4.94 3.92 13.36
N LEU A 94 4.54 4.70 12.36
CA LEU A 94 4.82 6.13 12.30
C LEU A 94 3.98 6.85 13.36
N LEU A 95 4.63 7.70 14.14
CA LEU A 95 4.01 8.56 15.14
C LEU A 95 4.30 10.03 14.83
N VAL A 96 3.23 10.83 14.73
CA VAL A 96 3.30 12.27 14.51
C VAL A 96 2.60 13.01 15.64
N ASN A 97 3.30 13.97 16.24
CA ASN A 97 2.87 14.68 17.43
C ASN A 97 3.41 16.11 17.40
N ARG A 98 2.53 17.08 17.14
CA ARG A 98 2.93 18.47 16.88
C ARG A 98 4.03 18.55 15.81
N SER A 99 3.86 17.78 14.74
CA SER A 99 4.81 17.63 13.65
C SER A 99 4.10 17.19 12.39
N TRP A 100 4.85 17.01 11.32
CA TRP A 100 4.31 16.54 10.05
C TRP A 100 5.34 15.82 9.22
N ILE A 101 4.82 15.00 8.32
CA ILE A 101 5.54 14.49 7.16
C ILE A 101 4.77 14.84 5.90
N SER A 102 5.50 15.11 4.83
CA SER A 102 4.99 15.36 3.49
C SER A 102 5.80 14.56 2.49
N SER A 103 5.16 13.97 1.50
CA SER A 103 5.92 13.32 0.43
C SER A 103 6.76 14.33 -0.35
N THR A 104 7.95 13.90 -0.79
CA THR A 104 8.78 14.67 -1.76
C THR A 104 8.14 14.69 -3.14
N THR A 105 7.47 13.60 -3.52
CA THR A 105 6.67 13.47 -4.75
C THR A 105 5.31 14.13 -4.57
N SER A 106 4.87 14.88 -5.58
CA SER A 106 3.52 15.44 -5.69
C SER A 106 2.75 14.84 -6.86
N ILE A 107 1.45 15.09 -6.87
CA ILE A 107 0.55 14.82 -7.99
C ILE A 107 -0.01 16.11 -8.57
N THR A 108 -0.38 16.05 -9.83
CA THR A 108 -1.00 17.12 -10.60
C THR A 108 -2.25 16.61 -11.32
N GLN A 109 -2.89 17.46 -12.12
CA GLN A 109 -4.10 17.08 -12.84
C GLN A 109 -3.89 15.93 -13.84
N THR A 110 -2.69 15.76 -14.40
CA THR A 110 -2.39 14.66 -15.34
C THR A 110 -2.22 13.31 -14.67
N ASP A 111 -2.15 13.29 -13.34
CA ASP A 111 -1.98 12.06 -12.57
C ASP A 111 -3.32 11.44 -12.14
N LEU A 112 -4.43 12.18 -12.28
CA LEU A 112 -5.75 11.75 -11.85
C LEU A 112 -6.36 10.67 -12.79
N PRO A 113 -7.14 9.71 -12.26
CA PRO A 113 -7.48 9.55 -10.84
C PRO A 113 -6.34 8.91 -10.02
N VAL A 114 -6.31 9.24 -8.72
CA VAL A 114 -5.41 8.63 -7.74
C VAL A 114 -6.19 8.21 -6.50
N ALA A 115 -5.61 7.36 -5.66
CA ALA A 115 -6.15 7.10 -4.32
C ALA A 115 -5.09 7.24 -3.23
N VAL A 116 -5.45 7.87 -2.11
CA VAL A 116 -4.70 7.74 -0.86
C VAL A 116 -5.25 6.55 -0.11
N GLU A 117 -4.36 5.73 0.43
CA GLU A 117 -4.69 4.63 1.32
C GLU A 117 -3.80 4.71 2.56
N GLY A 118 -4.31 4.32 3.71
CA GLY A 118 -3.51 4.27 4.93
C GLY A 118 -4.19 3.49 6.03
N ARG A 119 -3.40 2.85 6.90
CA ARG A 119 -3.91 2.24 8.12
C ARG A 119 -3.55 3.12 9.30
N VAL A 120 -4.54 3.86 9.78
CA VAL A 120 -4.33 5.00 10.68
C VAL A 120 -5.13 4.86 11.97
N ARG A 121 -4.65 5.52 13.01
CA ARG A 121 -5.30 5.56 14.32
C ARG A 121 -5.23 6.96 14.91
N PHE A 122 -6.33 7.40 15.50
CA PHE A 122 -6.55 8.74 16.00
C PHE A 122 -6.79 8.68 17.52
N ILE A 123 -5.72 8.80 18.33
CA ILE A 123 -5.86 8.77 19.79
C ILE A 123 -5.77 10.18 20.35
N SER A 124 -6.81 10.57 21.09
CA SER A 124 -6.82 11.70 22.03
C SER A 124 -6.74 11.17 23.46
N PRO A 125 -5.55 11.10 24.08
CA PRO A 125 -5.39 10.53 25.41
C PRO A 125 -5.98 11.40 26.51
N SER A 126 -6.04 12.72 26.33
CA SER A 126 -6.60 13.62 27.35
C SER A 126 -8.12 13.78 27.20
N GLN A 127 -8.66 13.54 26.00
CA GLN A 127 -10.07 13.79 25.63
C GLN A 127 -10.54 15.22 25.96
N ILE A 128 -9.62 16.18 26.11
CA ILE A 128 -9.94 17.57 26.46
C ILE A 128 -10.16 18.37 25.17
N PRO A 129 -11.37 18.94 24.95
CA PRO A 129 -11.63 19.79 23.79
C PRO A 129 -10.67 20.99 23.70
N GLY A 130 -10.16 21.26 22.50
CA GLY A 130 -9.26 22.37 22.21
C GLY A 130 -7.81 22.19 22.64
N ILE A 131 -7.50 21.10 23.37
CA ILE A 131 -6.13 20.71 23.74
C ILE A 131 -5.65 19.57 22.85
N ASP A 132 -6.53 18.61 22.56
CA ASP A 132 -6.28 17.51 21.63
C ASP A 132 -6.97 17.79 20.28
N GLY A 133 -6.46 17.23 19.18
CA GLY A 133 -7.10 17.27 17.86
C GLY A 133 -6.30 18.02 16.80
N PHE A 134 -6.97 18.40 15.71
CA PHE A 134 -6.38 19.03 14.53
C PHE A 134 -5.24 18.20 13.91
N VAL A 135 -5.58 16.96 13.56
CA VAL A 135 -4.71 16.12 12.74
C VAL A 135 -5.28 15.98 11.35
N ASP A 136 -4.40 15.80 10.36
CA ASP A 136 -4.74 15.71 8.95
C ASP A 136 -4.02 14.54 8.28
N VAL A 137 -4.74 13.72 7.53
CA VAL A 137 -4.16 12.69 6.63
C VAL A 137 -4.84 12.69 5.28
N GLY A 138 -4.04 12.71 4.21
CA GLY A 138 -4.54 12.64 2.84
C GLY A 138 -3.67 13.42 1.88
N LEU A 139 -4.28 14.17 0.96
CA LEU A 139 -3.58 15.02 0.00
C LEU A 139 -3.72 16.49 0.37
N GLY A 140 -2.61 17.21 0.40
CA GLY A 140 -2.56 18.64 0.71
C GLY A 140 -1.38 19.35 0.04
N ASP A 141 -1.45 20.67 -0.02
CA ASP A 141 -0.37 21.52 -0.54
C ASP A 141 0.80 21.61 0.47
N ALA A 142 1.94 20.98 0.15
CA ALA A 142 3.12 20.97 1.01
C ALA A 142 3.84 22.34 1.12
N ALA A 143 3.52 23.32 0.27
CA ALA A 143 4.25 24.59 0.22
C ALA A 143 3.93 25.54 1.40
N ASN A 144 2.88 25.26 2.17
CA ASN A 144 2.38 26.16 3.22
C ASN A 144 2.50 25.56 4.63
N VAL A 145 3.74 25.34 5.08
CA VAL A 145 4.08 24.89 6.45
C VAL A 145 3.76 25.94 7.55
N ASN A 146 3.31 27.14 7.15
CA ASN A 146 2.83 28.14 8.10
C ASN A 146 1.42 27.76 8.57
N VAL A 147 1.39 26.99 9.66
CA VAL A 147 0.29 26.41 10.45
C VAL A 147 -0.95 27.31 10.66
N THR A 148 -0.84 28.61 10.40
CA THR A 148 -1.96 29.58 10.49
C THR A 148 -2.76 29.75 9.21
N LYS A 149 -2.28 29.25 8.06
CA LYS A 149 -3.05 29.20 6.81
C LYS A 149 -3.56 27.78 6.60
N SER A 150 -4.87 27.63 6.41
CA SER A 150 -5.39 26.36 5.92
C SER A 150 -4.78 26.05 4.56
N LEU A 151 -4.37 24.80 4.35
CA LEU A 151 -3.99 24.28 3.04
C LEU A 151 -4.99 24.73 1.98
N ASP A 152 -4.49 25.28 0.89
CA ASP A 152 -5.28 25.90 -0.17
C ASP A 152 -6.16 24.87 -0.91
N SER A 153 -5.58 23.79 -1.44
CA SER A 153 -6.32 22.65 -1.96
C SER A 153 -6.01 21.42 -1.12
N ASN A 154 -7.03 20.64 -0.76
CA ASN A 154 -6.81 19.38 -0.04
C ASN A 154 -7.99 18.40 -0.15
N ALA A 155 -7.68 17.14 0.12
CA ALA A 155 -8.62 16.05 0.33
C ALA A 155 -8.09 15.19 1.49
N LEU A 156 -8.74 15.29 2.66
CA LEU A 156 -8.19 14.79 3.92
C LEU A 156 -9.26 14.08 4.76
N PHE A 157 -8.83 13.13 5.59
CA PHE A 157 -9.45 12.89 6.89
C PHE A 157 -8.80 13.84 7.89
N ILE A 158 -9.62 14.48 8.73
CA ILE A 158 -9.18 15.46 9.73
C ILE A 158 -9.84 15.23 11.08
N THR A 159 -9.33 15.84 12.14
CA THR A 159 -10.09 16.04 13.39
C THR A 159 -10.33 17.51 13.72
N ASP A 160 -11.46 17.79 14.36
CA ASP A 160 -11.74 19.10 14.94
C ASP A 160 -11.19 19.23 16.38
N ALA A 161 -11.50 20.36 17.03
CA ALA A 161 -11.11 20.62 18.42
C ALA A 161 -11.73 19.65 19.44
N ASN A 162 -12.77 18.89 19.06
CA ASN A 162 -13.43 17.91 19.92
C ASN A 162 -13.00 16.47 19.57
N ASN A 163 -11.97 16.30 18.74
CA ASN A 163 -11.47 15.02 18.25
C ASN A 163 -12.49 14.26 17.38
N VAL A 164 -13.46 14.97 16.80
CA VAL A 164 -14.41 14.37 15.86
C VAL A 164 -13.72 14.18 14.53
N VAL A 165 -13.66 12.94 14.05
CA VAL A 165 -13.11 12.62 12.73
C VAL A 165 -14.08 13.06 11.64
N MET A 166 -13.55 13.79 10.66
CA MET A 166 -14.30 14.34 9.54
C MET A 166 -13.55 14.10 8.23
N VAL A 167 -14.28 14.07 7.13
CA VAL A 167 -13.70 14.21 5.79
C VAL A 167 -13.70 15.69 5.41
N ASN A 168 -12.67 16.13 4.71
CA ASN A 168 -12.52 17.53 4.30
C ASN A 168 -12.00 17.59 2.86
N SER A 169 -12.75 18.24 1.97
CA SER A 169 -12.22 18.70 0.68
C SER A 169 -12.30 20.22 0.61
N TYR A 170 -11.23 20.84 0.16
CA TYR A 170 -11.18 22.28 0.00
C TYR A 170 -10.46 22.65 -1.30
N GLN A 171 -10.93 23.71 -1.94
CA GLN A 171 -10.33 24.26 -3.15
C GLN A 171 -10.34 25.81 -3.07
N PRO A 172 -9.26 26.51 -3.43
CA PRO A 172 -9.24 27.97 -3.43
C PRO A 172 -10.11 28.53 -4.57
N GLY A 173 -10.77 29.66 -4.31
CA GLY A 173 -11.47 30.45 -5.35
C GLY A 173 -12.98 30.20 -5.49
N TYR A 174 -13.57 29.32 -4.69
CA TYR A 174 -15.03 29.18 -4.58
C TYR A 174 -15.57 29.93 -3.36
N TYR A 175 -16.28 31.05 -3.57
CA TYR A 175 -17.22 31.63 -2.60
C TYR A 175 -18.38 32.35 -3.30
N PRO A 176 -19.63 31.93 -3.04
CA PRO A 176 -20.68 32.92 -2.83
C PRO A 176 -21.44 32.75 -1.49
N ASP A 177 -21.09 31.78 -0.64
CA ASP A 177 -21.44 31.81 0.78
C ASP A 177 -20.34 31.10 1.61
N THR A 178 -20.41 31.19 2.93
CA THR A 178 -19.46 30.72 3.95
C THR A 178 -19.09 29.22 3.95
N SER A 179 -19.38 28.46 2.90
CA SER A 179 -19.27 26.99 2.83
C SER A 179 -18.14 26.44 1.94
N GLY A 180 -17.12 27.23 1.56
CA GLY A 180 -16.08 26.82 0.60
C GLY A 180 -15.31 25.53 0.91
N ARG A 181 -15.42 25.02 2.15
CA ARG A 181 -14.94 23.69 2.57
C ARG A 181 -16.11 22.72 2.65
N GLN A 182 -16.00 21.59 1.96
CA GLN A 182 -16.89 20.46 2.19
C GLN A 182 -16.31 19.66 3.35
N ARG A 183 -16.98 19.74 4.50
CA ARG A 183 -16.54 19.08 5.73
C ARG A 183 -17.69 18.35 6.39
N GLU A 184 -17.52 17.05 6.59
CA GLU A 184 -18.58 16.20 7.12
C GLU A 184 -18.03 15.19 8.12
N THR A 185 -18.76 14.98 9.22
CA THR A 185 -18.38 14.02 10.27
C THR A 185 -18.49 12.58 9.77
N VAL A 186 -17.52 11.75 10.15
CA VAL A 186 -17.53 10.30 9.95
C VAL A 186 -17.91 9.61 11.27
N THR A 187 -19.00 8.86 11.25
CA THR A 187 -19.57 8.21 12.45
C THR A 187 -19.55 6.69 12.33
N GLY A 188 -19.59 5.98 13.46
CA GLY A 188 -19.75 4.52 13.48
C GLY A 188 -18.43 3.73 13.55
N PHE A 189 -17.31 4.41 13.81
CA PHE A 189 -15.99 3.82 13.95
C PHE A 189 -15.39 4.18 15.31
N ASP A 190 -14.68 3.22 15.92
CA ASP A 190 -13.89 3.45 17.12
C ASP A 190 -12.47 3.86 16.70
N TRP A 191 -12.29 5.16 16.51
CA TRP A 191 -11.04 5.74 16.01
C TRP A 191 -9.84 5.59 16.97
N THR A 192 -10.05 5.03 18.17
CA THR A 192 -8.95 4.57 19.04
C THR A 192 -8.31 3.27 18.55
N GLN A 193 -8.90 2.58 17.57
CA GLN A 193 -8.34 1.44 16.85
C GLN A 193 -7.76 1.86 15.49
N PHE A 194 -6.94 0.99 14.90
CA PHE A 194 -6.48 1.17 13.52
C PHE A 194 -7.58 0.86 12.52
N HIS A 195 -7.80 1.79 11.59
CA HIS A 195 -8.74 1.67 10.48
C HIS A 195 -8.04 1.91 9.14
N ASP A 196 -8.50 1.21 8.10
CA ASP A 196 -8.01 1.42 6.74
C ASP A 196 -8.83 2.55 6.10
N ILE A 197 -8.20 3.70 5.88
CA ILE A 197 -8.82 4.83 5.19
C ILE A 197 -8.50 4.77 3.70
N ARG A 198 -9.44 5.25 2.88
CA ARG A 198 -9.21 5.48 1.45
C ARG A 198 -9.85 6.79 0.99
N ILE A 199 -9.09 7.56 0.21
CA ILE A 199 -9.54 8.80 -0.44
C ILE A 199 -9.30 8.65 -1.94
N GLU A 200 -10.35 8.54 -2.74
CA GLU A 200 -10.25 8.52 -4.20
C GLU A 200 -10.44 9.92 -4.73
N VAL A 201 -9.44 10.44 -5.43
CA VAL A 201 -9.46 11.79 -6.00
C VAL A 201 -9.57 11.69 -7.51
N ALA A 202 -10.67 12.18 -8.05
CA ALA A 202 -10.90 12.38 -9.47
C ALA A 202 -10.89 13.89 -9.79
N SER A 203 -11.01 14.24 -11.07
CA SER A 203 -11.01 15.64 -11.51
C SER A 203 -12.23 16.44 -11.07
N ASN A 204 -13.34 15.76 -10.77
CA ASN A 204 -14.64 16.36 -10.49
C ASN A 204 -15.28 15.89 -9.17
N GLN A 205 -14.64 14.97 -8.44
CA GLN A 205 -15.14 14.49 -7.15
C GLN A 205 -14.04 13.89 -6.29
N VAL A 206 -14.32 13.79 -4.99
CA VAL A 206 -13.54 13.00 -4.02
C VAL A 206 -14.47 12.02 -3.33
N ASN A 207 -14.09 10.73 -3.28
CA ASN A 207 -14.81 9.72 -2.52
C ASN A 207 -13.99 9.29 -1.30
N TYR A 208 -14.66 9.10 -0.17
CA TYR A 208 -14.04 8.72 1.09
C TYR A 208 -14.60 7.38 1.58
N TYR A 209 -13.70 6.52 2.05
CA TYR A 209 -14.03 5.20 2.58
C TYR A 209 -13.26 4.93 3.87
N VAL A 210 -13.85 4.12 4.75
CA VAL A 210 -13.22 3.60 5.97
C VAL A 210 -13.51 2.10 6.03
N ASP A 211 -12.49 1.29 6.18
CA ASP A 211 -12.53 -0.18 6.14
C ASP A 211 -13.27 -0.72 4.90
N GLY A 212 -13.08 -0.06 3.75
CA GLY A 212 -13.77 -0.37 2.49
C GLY A 212 -15.25 0.06 2.44
N ILE A 213 -15.80 0.64 3.51
CA ILE A 213 -17.18 1.15 3.57
C ILE A 213 -17.20 2.59 3.06
N PHE A 214 -17.97 2.83 2.00
CA PHE A 214 -18.21 4.18 1.47
C PHE A 214 -18.82 5.10 2.53
N GLN A 215 -18.20 6.26 2.71
CA GLN A 215 -18.66 7.29 3.64
C GLN A 215 -19.34 8.44 2.90
N ARG A 216 -18.61 9.12 2.01
CA ARG A 216 -19.03 10.38 1.40
C ARG A 216 -18.46 10.59 0.01
N THR A 217 -19.17 11.39 -0.77
CA THR A 217 -18.67 12.00 -2.01
C THR A 217 -18.74 13.50 -1.89
N HIS A 218 -17.63 14.17 -2.14
CA HIS A 218 -17.53 15.62 -2.29
C HIS A 218 -17.44 15.95 -3.78
N LEU A 219 -18.43 16.66 -4.32
CA LEU A 219 -18.42 17.08 -5.73
C LEU A 219 -17.57 18.34 -5.90
N LEU A 220 -16.76 18.35 -6.95
CA LEU A 220 -15.84 19.44 -7.25
C LEU A 220 -16.30 20.17 -8.52
N SER A 221 -16.40 21.49 -8.44
CA SER A 221 -16.63 22.34 -9.62
C SER A 221 -15.35 22.52 -10.46
N THR A 222 -14.18 22.25 -9.87
CA THR A 222 -12.85 22.40 -10.46
C THR A 222 -11.88 21.43 -9.77
N SER A 223 -10.80 21.01 -10.44
CA SER A 223 -9.88 20.03 -9.87
C SER A 223 -9.13 20.57 -8.65
N LEU A 224 -8.96 19.76 -7.59
CA LEU A 224 -8.11 20.09 -6.44
C LEU A 224 -6.65 20.28 -6.84
N THR A 225 -6.20 19.59 -7.88
CA THR A 225 -4.81 19.56 -8.36
C THR A 225 -4.46 20.72 -9.31
N ALA A 226 -5.18 21.84 -9.25
CA ALA A 226 -4.74 23.09 -9.89
C ALA A 226 -3.40 23.58 -9.32
N ILE A 227 -3.09 23.17 -8.09
CA ILE A 227 -1.77 23.20 -7.48
C ILE A 227 -1.29 21.76 -7.22
N PRO A 228 0.02 21.49 -7.20
CA PRO A 228 0.52 20.18 -6.84
C PRO A 228 0.12 19.78 -5.42
N LEU A 229 -0.32 18.53 -5.23
CA LEU A 229 -0.67 17.99 -3.92
C LEU A 229 0.30 16.89 -3.51
N HIS A 230 0.59 16.82 -2.22
CA HIS A 230 1.49 15.86 -1.61
C HIS A 230 0.71 15.00 -0.62
N LEU A 231 1.19 13.77 -0.40
CA LEU A 231 0.72 12.95 0.70
C LEU A 231 1.15 13.64 2.00
N TRP A 232 0.16 14.04 2.81
CA TRP A 232 0.30 14.90 3.96
C TRP A 232 -0.18 14.18 5.21
N PHE A 233 0.63 14.22 6.27
CA PHE A 233 0.31 13.63 7.57
C PHE A 233 0.79 14.59 8.66
N PHE A 234 -0.15 15.24 9.34
CA PHE A 234 0.11 16.38 10.22
C PHE A 234 -0.64 16.25 11.53
N SER A 235 -0.02 16.75 12.60
CA SER A 235 -0.63 16.92 13.91
C SER A 235 -0.27 18.31 14.44
N LEU A 236 -1.28 19.09 14.85
CA LEU A 236 -1.08 20.42 15.41
C LEU A 236 -0.72 20.40 16.89
N ASN A 237 -1.47 19.63 17.67
CA ASN A 237 -1.47 19.72 19.12
C ASN A 237 -0.55 18.68 19.76
N PRO A 238 0.11 19.04 20.89
CA PRO A 238 0.90 18.09 21.64
C PRO A 238 0.00 17.03 22.29
N ASN A 239 0.53 15.83 22.51
CA ASN A 239 -0.12 14.69 23.17
C ASN A 239 -1.24 14.00 22.39
N TYR A 240 -1.55 14.46 21.17
CA TYR A 240 -2.36 13.67 20.26
C TYR A 240 -1.48 12.60 19.59
N GLU A 241 -1.75 11.33 19.86
CA GLU A 241 -1.02 10.25 19.21
C GLU A 241 -1.72 9.92 17.89
N PHE A 242 -1.23 10.56 16.83
CA PHE A 242 -1.63 10.25 15.47
C PHE A 242 -0.66 9.27 14.85
N ALA A 243 -1.17 8.10 14.49
CA ALA A 243 -0.35 6.96 14.11
C ALA A 243 -0.74 6.41 12.74
N ALA A 244 0.24 5.89 12.01
CA ALA A 244 0.04 5.12 10.80
C ALA A 244 0.94 3.87 10.79
N GLU A 245 0.34 2.70 10.55
CA GLU A 245 1.11 1.47 10.26
C GLU A 245 1.66 1.50 8.84
N TRP A 246 0.90 2.09 7.90
CA TRP A 246 1.38 2.33 6.55
C TRP A 246 0.61 3.46 5.89
N LEU A 247 1.24 4.12 4.91
CA LEU A 247 0.65 5.17 4.08
C LEU A 247 1.00 4.93 2.61
N ARG A 248 0.07 5.27 1.72
CA ARG A 248 0.21 5.01 0.29
C ARG A 248 -0.52 6.05 -0.55
N LEU A 249 0.10 6.45 -1.65
CA LEU A 249 -0.52 7.17 -2.75
C LEU A 249 -0.53 6.26 -3.98
N ALA A 250 -1.67 5.63 -4.21
CA ALA A 250 -1.94 4.73 -5.32
C ALA A 250 -2.10 5.49 -6.64
N ARG A 251 -1.15 5.22 -7.53
CA ARG A 251 -1.22 5.43 -8.97
C ARG A 251 -0.39 4.33 -9.61
N TYR A 252 -1.01 3.17 -9.79
CA TYR A 252 -0.34 1.97 -10.24
C TYR A 252 0.01 2.05 -11.73
N PRO A 253 1.16 1.50 -12.15
CA PRO A 253 1.41 1.24 -13.55
C PRO A 253 0.41 0.18 -14.07
N ASN A 254 0.05 0.24 -15.34
CA ASN A 254 -0.93 -0.69 -15.91
C ASN A 254 -0.45 -2.15 -15.94
N SER A 255 0.86 -2.38 -15.79
CA SER A 255 1.47 -3.70 -15.77
C SER A 255 2.75 -3.72 -14.93
N GLY A 256 2.99 -4.85 -14.28
CA GLY A 256 4.20 -5.15 -13.54
C GLY A 256 4.44 -6.65 -13.44
N GLN A 257 5.68 -7.02 -13.13
CA GLN A 257 6.12 -8.41 -13.05
C GLN A 257 6.89 -8.65 -11.74
N PHE A 258 6.62 -9.79 -11.12
CA PHE A 258 7.36 -10.31 -9.96
C PHE A 258 7.93 -11.68 -10.34
N THR A 259 9.24 -11.87 -10.10
CA THR A 259 9.89 -13.17 -10.24
C THR A 259 10.30 -13.67 -8.86
N SER A 260 9.81 -14.85 -8.47
CA SER A 260 9.97 -15.40 -7.13
C SER A 260 11.41 -15.77 -6.81
N CYS A 261 11.68 -16.02 -5.53
CA CYS A 261 12.82 -16.84 -5.17
C CYS A 261 12.67 -18.27 -5.73
N PRO A 262 13.79 -18.96 -6.03
CA PRO A 262 13.75 -20.39 -6.31
C PRO A 262 13.18 -21.17 -5.14
N ILE A 263 12.17 -22.00 -5.40
CA ILE A 263 11.71 -23.06 -4.50
C ILE A 263 12.70 -24.21 -4.64
N ASP A 264 13.38 -24.59 -3.56
CA ASP A 264 14.27 -25.75 -3.52
C ASP A 264 13.60 -26.93 -2.83
N THR A 265 13.42 -28.02 -3.58
CA THR A 265 12.78 -29.25 -3.10
C THR A 265 13.78 -30.26 -2.52
N GLY A 266 15.07 -29.94 -2.54
CA GLY A 266 16.17 -30.78 -2.04
C GLY A 266 16.60 -31.90 -3.01
N ALA A 267 15.73 -32.31 -3.92
CA ALA A 267 16.00 -33.35 -4.94
C ALA A 267 15.16 -33.12 -6.20
N THR A 268 15.52 -33.75 -7.32
CA THR A 268 14.73 -33.63 -8.55
C THR A 268 13.29 -34.12 -8.35
N THR A 269 12.33 -33.25 -8.66
CA THR A 269 10.89 -33.50 -8.50
C THR A 269 10.16 -33.22 -9.80
N SER A 270 9.13 -34.03 -10.11
CA SER A 270 8.13 -33.68 -11.12
C SER A 270 7.10 -32.73 -10.51
N TRP A 271 6.78 -31.65 -11.19
CA TRP A 271 5.85 -30.63 -10.69
C TRP A 271 4.39 -31.04 -10.94
N GLY A 272 3.51 -30.62 -10.04
CA GLY A 272 2.07 -30.81 -10.12
C GLY A 272 1.39 -29.56 -10.65
N SER A 273 0.78 -28.79 -9.77
CA SER A 273 0.03 -27.56 -10.09
C SER A 273 0.52 -26.36 -9.27
N LEU A 274 0.28 -25.17 -9.82
CA LEU A 274 0.43 -23.89 -9.10
C LEU A 274 -0.96 -23.35 -8.77
N ALA A 275 -1.22 -23.14 -7.48
CA ALA A 275 -2.40 -22.45 -6.98
C ALA A 275 -1.96 -21.13 -6.33
N TRP A 276 -2.86 -20.14 -6.29
CA TRP A 276 -2.60 -18.88 -5.61
C TRP A 276 -3.87 -18.34 -4.97
N GLN A 277 -3.71 -17.49 -3.96
CA GLN A 277 -4.81 -16.77 -3.32
C GLN A 277 -4.50 -15.27 -3.29
N GLY A 278 -5.52 -14.44 -3.47
CA GLY A 278 -5.35 -13.00 -3.53
C GLY A 278 -6.63 -12.26 -3.91
N SER A 279 -6.47 -11.07 -4.46
CA SER A 279 -7.56 -10.21 -4.97
C SER A 279 -7.24 -9.80 -6.41
N THR A 280 -8.28 -9.70 -7.23
CA THR A 280 -8.17 -9.15 -8.58
C THR A 280 -9.33 -8.19 -8.77
N PRO A 281 -9.09 -6.88 -8.65
CA PRO A 281 -10.11 -5.87 -8.91
C PRO A 281 -10.65 -5.96 -10.35
N ALA A 282 -11.82 -5.39 -10.57
CA ALA A 282 -12.40 -5.32 -11.91
C ALA A 282 -11.45 -4.63 -12.89
N GLY A 283 -11.26 -5.21 -14.08
CA GLY A 283 -10.30 -4.72 -15.07
C GLY A 283 -8.84 -5.08 -14.78
N GLY A 284 -8.55 -5.85 -13.73
CA GLY A 284 -7.23 -6.41 -13.46
C GLY A 284 -7.07 -7.86 -13.93
N ALA A 285 -5.81 -8.32 -14.03
CA ALA A 285 -5.48 -9.72 -14.27
C ALA A 285 -4.20 -10.15 -13.55
N VAL A 286 -4.10 -11.45 -13.28
CA VAL A 286 -2.91 -12.12 -12.75
C VAL A 286 -2.61 -13.34 -13.61
N THR A 287 -1.39 -13.44 -14.14
CA THR A 287 -0.95 -14.60 -14.92
C THR A 287 0.37 -15.15 -14.38
N PHE A 288 0.58 -16.46 -14.51
CA PHE A 288 1.78 -17.14 -14.03
C PHE A 288 2.48 -17.88 -15.16
N GLU A 289 3.82 -17.84 -15.12
CA GLU A 289 4.72 -18.71 -15.85
C GLU A 289 5.70 -19.33 -14.86
N THR A 290 6.23 -20.50 -15.20
CA THR A 290 7.22 -21.20 -14.39
C THR A 290 8.44 -21.56 -15.22
N ARG A 291 9.57 -21.78 -14.53
CA ARG A 291 10.76 -22.42 -15.08
C ARG A 291 11.38 -23.30 -14.01
N SER A 292 12.12 -24.32 -14.42
CA SER A 292 12.79 -25.24 -13.51
C SER A 292 14.28 -25.32 -13.76
N SER A 293 15.01 -25.83 -12.77
CA SER A 293 16.45 -26.06 -12.84
C SER A 293 16.85 -27.25 -11.96
N THR A 294 17.92 -27.94 -12.34
CA THR A 294 18.54 -28.98 -11.51
C THR A 294 19.62 -28.41 -10.58
N ASP A 295 20.18 -27.23 -10.88
CA ASP A 295 21.36 -26.66 -10.22
C ASP A 295 21.20 -25.19 -9.77
N ALA A 296 20.04 -24.58 -10.03
CA ALA A 296 19.72 -23.16 -9.83
C ALA A 296 20.57 -22.16 -10.64
N LEU A 297 21.37 -22.66 -11.58
CA LEU A 297 22.24 -21.86 -12.46
C LEU A 297 21.73 -21.90 -13.90
N ASN A 298 21.43 -23.11 -14.39
CA ASN A 298 20.93 -23.37 -15.72
C ASN A 298 19.42 -23.59 -15.64
N TRP A 299 18.66 -22.65 -16.20
CA TRP A 299 17.21 -22.65 -16.12
C TRP A 299 16.57 -23.03 -17.45
N SER A 300 15.45 -23.74 -17.40
CA SER A 300 14.58 -23.92 -18.56
C SER A 300 14.05 -22.57 -19.06
N THR A 301 13.46 -22.58 -20.26
CA THR A 301 12.61 -21.47 -20.70
C THR A 301 11.43 -21.28 -19.76
N TRP A 302 10.89 -20.06 -19.71
CA TRP A 302 9.63 -19.77 -19.06
C TRP A 302 8.49 -20.42 -19.84
N GLU A 303 7.61 -21.12 -19.14
CA GLU A 303 6.43 -21.77 -19.72
C GLU A 303 5.18 -21.34 -18.96
N SER A 304 4.11 -21.05 -19.69
CA SER A 304 2.81 -20.78 -19.08
C SER A 304 2.24 -22.05 -18.43
N LEU A 305 1.43 -21.86 -17.40
CA LEU A 305 0.68 -22.97 -16.81
C LEU A 305 -0.25 -23.63 -17.85
N GLY A 306 -0.35 -24.95 -17.77
CA GLY A 306 -1.28 -25.74 -18.57
C GLY A 306 -2.71 -25.68 -18.04
N ALA A 307 -3.59 -26.49 -18.66
CA ALA A 307 -4.98 -26.62 -18.20
C ALA A 307 -5.04 -26.99 -16.71
N SER A 308 -6.01 -26.43 -15.99
CA SER A 308 -6.14 -26.59 -14.53
C SER A 308 -4.90 -26.17 -13.72
N ASN A 309 -4.16 -25.17 -14.22
CA ASN A 309 -2.96 -24.62 -13.59
C ASN A 309 -1.82 -25.64 -13.39
N ILE A 310 -1.75 -26.67 -14.24
CA ILE A 310 -0.65 -27.65 -14.24
C ILE A 310 0.67 -26.93 -14.55
N VAL A 311 1.72 -27.23 -13.79
CA VAL A 311 3.08 -26.76 -14.08
C VAL A 311 3.62 -27.60 -15.25
N THR A 312 3.94 -26.92 -16.34
CA THR A 312 4.45 -27.52 -17.59
C THR A 312 5.97 -27.61 -17.63
N SER A 313 6.65 -26.84 -16.77
CA SER A 313 8.11 -26.84 -16.65
C SER A 313 8.67 -28.24 -16.40
N PRO A 314 9.83 -28.60 -16.99
CA PRO A 314 10.46 -29.90 -16.80
C PRO A 314 10.71 -30.24 -15.33
N ALA A 315 10.85 -31.53 -15.03
CA ALA A 315 11.27 -31.96 -13.69
C ALA A 315 12.63 -31.33 -13.32
N GLY A 316 12.76 -30.90 -12.07
CA GLY A 316 13.95 -30.22 -11.56
C GLY A 316 13.97 -30.20 -10.05
N ARG A 317 15.11 -29.85 -9.46
CA ARG A 317 15.22 -29.64 -8.00
C ARG A 317 14.63 -28.28 -7.60
N TYR A 318 14.80 -27.29 -8.48
CA TYR A 318 14.38 -25.92 -8.28
C TYR A 318 13.24 -25.56 -9.22
N LEU A 319 12.24 -24.82 -8.71
CA LEU A 319 11.23 -24.13 -9.52
C LEU A 319 11.29 -22.65 -9.22
N GLN A 320 11.07 -21.82 -10.22
CA GLN A 320 10.81 -20.39 -10.05
C GLN A 320 9.52 -20.06 -10.79
N TYR A 321 8.67 -19.23 -10.19
CA TYR A 321 7.51 -18.68 -10.88
C TYR A 321 7.71 -17.20 -11.14
N ARG A 322 7.02 -16.73 -12.17
CA ARG A 322 6.94 -15.33 -12.55
C ARG A 322 5.48 -14.98 -12.73
N THR A 323 5.04 -13.95 -12.05
CA THR A 323 3.68 -13.45 -12.14
C THR A 323 3.66 -12.10 -12.84
N THR A 324 2.69 -11.90 -13.73
CA THR A 324 2.40 -10.60 -14.35
C THR A 324 1.06 -10.10 -13.80
N LEU A 325 1.08 -8.89 -13.25
CA LEU A 325 -0.10 -8.20 -12.73
C LEU A 325 -0.47 -7.09 -13.70
N THR A 326 -1.75 -6.94 -14.01
CA THR A 326 -2.25 -5.82 -14.82
C THR A 326 -3.46 -5.15 -14.18
N THR A 327 -3.66 -3.88 -14.50
CA THR A 327 -4.85 -3.11 -14.11
C THR A 327 -5.25 -2.14 -15.22
N ALA A 328 -6.56 -1.93 -15.37
CA ALA A 328 -7.13 -0.84 -16.18
C ALA A 328 -7.49 0.40 -15.34
N ASP A 329 -7.51 0.26 -14.01
CA ASP A 329 -7.76 1.34 -13.05
C ASP A 329 -6.51 1.56 -12.21
N GLN A 330 -5.83 2.70 -12.42
CA GLN A 330 -4.57 3.01 -11.74
C GLN A 330 -4.75 3.29 -10.23
N THR A 331 -5.98 3.32 -9.71
CA THR A 331 -6.24 3.42 -8.27
C THR A 331 -6.38 2.05 -7.59
N LEU A 332 -6.32 0.96 -8.35
CA LEU A 332 -6.51 -0.42 -7.89
C LEU A 332 -5.38 -1.34 -8.41
N SER A 333 -4.96 -2.29 -7.58
CA SER A 333 -3.94 -3.28 -7.94
C SER A 333 -4.42 -4.69 -7.64
N PRO A 334 -4.13 -5.69 -8.49
CA PRO A 334 -4.20 -7.08 -8.08
C PRO A 334 -3.20 -7.37 -6.95
N GLU A 335 -3.60 -8.19 -5.99
CA GLU A 335 -2.75 -8.59 -4.87
C GLU A 335 -2.65 -10.12 -4.83
N ILE A 336 -1.45 -10.64 -4.66
CA ILE A 336 -1.20 -12.07 -4.41
C ILE A 336 -0.74 -12.21 -2.96
N ARG A 337 -1.55 -12.91 -2.14
CA ARG A 337 -1.26 -13.20 -0.73
C ARG A 337 -0.64 -14.58 -0.51
N GLN A 338 -0.89 -15.51 -1.42
CA GLN A 338 -0.32 -16.85 -1.35
C GLN A 338 -0.05 -17.38 -2.75
N VAL A 339 1.08 -18.08 -2.89
CA VAL A 339 1.35 -18.98 -4.02
C VAL A 339 1.70 -20.34 -3.44
N VAL A 340 1.13 -21.41 -3.98
CA VAL A 340 1.40 -22.81 -3.62
C VAL A 340 1.76 -23.59 -4.87
N VAL A 341 2.90 -24.25 -4.86
CA VAL A 341 3.33 -25.19 -5.89
C VAL A 341 3.30 -26.58 -5.30
N THR A 342 2.77 -27.55 -6.03
CA THR A 342 2.72 -28.96 -5.62
C THR A 342 3.65 -29.81 -6.48
N GLY A 343 4.07 -30.97 -5.98
CA GLY A 343 4.67 -32.01 -6.81
C GLY A 343 3.61 -32.86 -7.50
N ALA A 344 4.02 -33.61 -8.52
CA ALA A 344 3.13 -34.46 -9.30
C ALA A 344 2.37 -35.46 -8.40
N GLY A 345 1.10 -35.71 -8.75
CA GLY A 345 0.21 -36.59 -7.98
C GLY A 345 -0.60 -35.90 -6.87
N ASN A 346 -0.34 -34.62 -6.57
CA ASN A 346 -1.15 -33.80 -5.67
C ASN A 346 -1.87 -32.67 -6.44
N HIS A 347 -3.18 -32.53 -6.22
CA HIS A 347 -3.96 -31.39 -6.70
C HIS A 347 -4.39 -30.54 -5.51
N HIS A 348 -4.03 -29.26 -5.51
CA HIS A 348 -4.50 -28.34 -4.49
C HIS A 348 -5.79 -27.65 -4.97
N ASN A 349 -6.92 -27.98 -4.33
CA ASN A 349 -8.18 -27.27 -4.56
C ASN A 349 -8.23 -26.02 -3.67
N ALA A 350 -7.41 -24.99 -3.97
CA ALA A 350 -7.58 -23.69 -3.32
C ALA A 350 -8.88 -23.03 -3.81
N PRO A 351 -9.69 -22.38 -2.94
CA PRO A 351 -10.89 -21.68 -3.37
C PRO A 351 -10.53 -20.58 -4.38
N GLN A 352 -11.13 -20.66 -5.56
CA GLN A 352 -10.95 -19.65 -6.61
C GLN A 352 -11.74 -18.38 -6.25
N HIS A 353 -11.02 -17.26 -6.20
CA HIS A 353 -11.47 -15.93 -6.64
C HIS A 353 -12.75 -15.33 -5.99
N ARG A 354 -12.58 -14.34 -5.10
CA ARG A 354 -13.65 -13.35 -4.85
C ARG A 354 -13.51 -12.21 -5.85
N GLN A 355 -14.29 -12.29 -6.92
CA GLN A 355 -14.59 -11.16 -7.77
C GLN A 355 -15.53 -10.25 -6.97
N PHE A 356 -15.10 -9.05 -6.58
CA PHE A 356 -16.03 -8.07 -6.01
C PHE A 356 -16.91 -7.53 -7.13
N THR A 357 -18.03 -8.21 -7.39
CA THR A 357 -19.12 -7.64 -8.18
C THR A 357 -20.03 -6.87 -7.23
N GLY A 358 -19.97 -5.54 -7.27
CA GLY A 358 -20.99 -4.72 -6.63
C GLY A 358 -22.32 -4.93 -7.33
N SER A 359 -23.18 -5.81 -6.82
CA SER A 359 -24.53 -5.97 -7.35
C SER A 359 -25.43 -4.87 -6.76
N GLY A 360 -25.76 -3.88 -7.58
CA GLY A 360 -26.85 -2.95 -7.29
C GLY A 360 -28.16 -3.72 -7.14
N HIS A 361 -28.77 -3.62 -5.95
CA HIS A 361 -30.15 -4.04 -5.76
C HIS A 361 -31.07 -3.03 -6.47
N ARG A 362 -31.56 -3.42 -7.64
CA ARG A 362 -32.71 -2.78 -8.28
C ARG A 362 -33.96 -3.27 -7.54
N ALA A 363 -34.56 -2.39 -6.74
CA ALA A 363 -35.86 -2.63 -6.13
C ALA A 363 -36.90 -2.86 -7.25
N HIS A 364 -37.57 -4.00 -7.19
CA HIS A 364 -38.71 -4.29 -8.04
C HIS A 364 -39.95 -3.66 -7.40
N ASP A 365 -40.59 -2.79 -8.16
CA ASP A 365 -41.92 -2.29 -7.92
C ASP A 365 -42.92 -3.46 -8.08
N SER A 366 -43.81 -3.64 -7.10
CA SER A 366 -45.02 -4.43 -7.25
C SER A 366 -46.14 -3.76 -6.47
N SER A 367 -47.03 -3.15 -7.24
CA SER A 367 -48.39 -2.80 -6.90
C SER A 367 -49.14 -3.92 -6.16
N ASP A 368 -49.78 -3.55 -5.06
CA ASP A 368 -51.22 -3.74 -4.81
C ASP A 368 -51.73 -2.63 -3.87
#